data_AF-A0A1W9UT08-F1
#
_entry.id   AF-A0A1W9UT08-F1
#
_cell.length_a   1.000
_cell.length_b   1.000
_cell.length_c   1.000
_cell.angle_alpha   90.00
_cell.angle_beta   90.00
_cell.angle_gamma   90.00
#
_symmetry.space_group_name_H-M   'P 1'
#
loop_
_entity.id
_entity.type
_entity.pdbx_description
1 polymer ?
#
loop_
_entity_poly.entity_id
_entity_poly.type
_entity_poly.pdbx_seq_one_letter_code
_entity_poly.pdbx_strand_id
1 'polypeptide(L)'
;MNRARLRYPATIGLLTLIAFGARAVSLDAQPLWRDEVDALRFATVPWAEMLASFTRPGWNGPLYYMLLRGWVALTGTSEYAMRFFSLAFGVLCVPLIYALGRRLFNRQAGFLTALLLTTSPYLTWYGQEVKMYTLLPALALLAIYGLRRAVEEGDWYWWTAQVVATSLACYVHILAALLIPMQVLLYFTWWPQARNRWRGALLSLACLTLPYLPLFDWQAPLLLQERATGFPSYTLGEMVETLLNSWSLGMTGWGWPWGAVLVGSLAAWGLASPPPSLPGPPARTGERRERLALI
;
A
#
# COMPACT_ATOMS: atom_id res chain seq x y z
N MET A 1 27.02 -8.39 -20.56
CA MET A 1 25.82 -8.13 -19.72
C MET A 1 26.05 -6.84 -18.93
N ASN A 2 25.22 -5.81 -19.12
CA ASN A 2 25.55 -4.44 -18.71
C ASN A 2 25.53 -4.29 -17.17
N ARG A 3 26.68 -4.01 -16.52
CA ARG A 3 26.82 -3.97 -15.04
C ARG A 3 25.77 -3.09 -14.35
N ALA A 4 25.33 -2.01 -14.99
CA ALA A 4 24.26 -1.14 -14.48
C ALA A 4 22.87 -1.80 -14.38
N ARG A 5 22.59 -2.85 -15.17
CA ARG A 5 21.29 -3.56 -15.13
C ARG A 5 21.16 -4.50 -13.91
N LEU A 6 22.26 -5.02 -13.39
CA LEU A 6 22.25 -5.89 -12.19
C LEU A 6 22.29 -5.12 -10.86
N ARG A 7 22.75 -3.86 -10.87
CA ARG A 7 22.91 -3.06 -9.63
C ARG A 7 21.57 -2.80 -8.95
N TYR A 8 20.55 -2.32 -9.67
CA TYR A 8 19.28 -1.97 -9.03
C TYR A 8 18.54 -3.16 -8.40
N PRO A 9 18.36 -4.32 -9.07
CA PRO A 9 17.72 -5.47 -8.43
C PRO A 9 18.46 -5.93 -7.17
N ALA A 10 19.80 -5.98 -7.21
CA ALA A 10 20.61 -6.33 -6.05
C ALA A 10 20.48 -5.30 -4.92
N THR A 11 20.50 -4.00 -5.24
CA THR A 11 20.31 -2.92 -4.26
C THR A 11 18.92 -2.96 -3.64
N ILE A 12 17.86 -3.22 -4.41
CA ILE A 12 16.50 -3.34 -3.86
C ILE A 12 16.37 -4.62 -3.02
N GLY A 13 17.00 -5.72 -3.41
CA GLY A 13 17.13 -6.91 -2.58
C GLY A 13 17.80 -6.59 -1.24
N LEU A 14 18.91 -5.84 -1.26
CA LEU A 14 19.60 -5.39 -0.06
C LEU A 14 18.71 -4.48 0.81
N LEU A 15 18.02 -3.49 0.23
CA LEU A 15 17.08 -2.64 0.99
C LEU A 15 15.95 -3.45 1.61
N THR A 16 15.43 -4.45 0.90
CA THR A 16 14.39 -5.35 1.42
C THR A 16 14.91 -6.19 2.60
N LEU A 17 16.15 -6.68 2.51
CA LEU A 17 16.81 -7.41 3.61
C LEU A 17 17.11 -6.50 4.81
N ILE A 18 17.53 -5.25 4.57
CA ILE A 18 17.73 -4.26 5.64
C ILE A 18 16.39 -3.96 6.34
N ALA A 19 15.32 -3.73 5.57
CA ALA A 19 13.98 -3.52 6.14
C ALA A 19 13.52 -4.73 6.96
N PHE A 20 13.76 -5.95 6.46
CA PHE A 20 13.47 -7.18 7.18
C PHE A 20 14.24 -7.25 8.51
N GLY A 21 15.57 -7.12 8.47
CA GLY A 21 16.43 -7.20 9.64
C GLY A 21 16.08 -6.15 10.70
N ALA A 22 15.91 -4.90 10.29
CA ALA A 22 15.58 -3.80 11.19
C ALA A 22 14.23 -4.01 11.92
N ARG A 23 13.26 -4.67 11.27
CA ARG A 23 11.92 -4.88 11.83
C ARG A 23 11.79 -6.19 12.59
N ALA A 24 12.55 -7.22 12.21
CA ALA A 24 12.45 -8.56 12.77
C ALA A 24 13.13 -8.71 14.13
N VAL A 25 14.13 -7.87 14.44
CA VAL A 25 14.95 -7.97 15.66
C VAL A 25 14.16 -7.71 16.95
N SER A 26 13.08 -6.93 16.90
CA SER A 26 12.34 -6.50 18.09
C SER A 26 10.85 -6.87 18.05
N LEU A 27 10.47 -7.91 17.30
CA LEU A 27 9.05 -8.33 17.22
C LEU A 27 8.48 -8.82 18.55
N ASP A 28 9.30 -9.31 19.46
CA ASP A 28 8.93 -9.83 20.79
C ASP A 28 9.47 -8.94 21.92
N ALA A 29 9.90 -7.72 21.61
CA ALA A 29 10.46 -6.80 22.59
C ALA A 29 9.41 -6.21 23.56
N GLN A 30 8.13 -6.26 23.20
CA GLN A 30 7.02 -5.72 23.99
C GLN A 30 5.87 -6.73 24.07
N PRO A 31 5.18 -6.84 25.22
CA PRO A 31 4.00 -7.69 25.31
C PRO A 31 2.89 -7.20 24.38
N LEU A 32 1.94 -8.08 24.06
CA LEU A 32 0.75 -7.69 23.29
C LEU A 32 -0.03 -6.58 23.99
N TRP A 33 -0.35 -5.51 23.25
CA TRP A 33 -1.29 -4.51 23.74
C TRP A 33 -2.74 -4.90 23.41
N ARG A 34 -3.70 -4.19 24.01
CA ARG A 34 -5.14 -4.51 23.98
C ARG A 34 -5.63 -4.89 22.58
N ASP A 35 -5.28 -4.08 21.59
CA ASP A 35 -5.74 -4.20 20.22
C ASP A 35 -5.18 -5.42 19.47
N GLU A 36 -4.01 -5.93 19.88
CA GLU A 36 -3.42 -7.18 19.37
C GLU A 36 -4.06 -8.39 20.03
N VAL A 37 -4.36 -8.29 21.33
CA VAL A 37 -5.12 -9.32 22.06
C VAL A 37 -6.51 -9.48 21.45
N ASP A 38 -7.18 -8.38 21.11
CA ASP A 38 -8.46 -8.40 20.41
C ASP A 38 -8.32 -9.04 19.02
N ALA A 39 -7.27 -8.71 18.25
CA ALA A 39 -7.01 -9.33 16.95
C ALA A 39 -6.83 -10.85 17.06
N LEU A 40 -6.06 -11.32 18.04
CA LEU A 40 -5.87 -12.76 18.30
C LEU A 40 -7.18 -13.42 18.71
N ARG A 41 -7.94 -12.81 19.62
CA ARG A 41 -9.25 -13.29 20.03
C ARG A 41 -10.18 -13.44 18.83
N PHE A 42 -10.30 -12.40 17.99
CA PHE A 42 -11.14 -12.42 16.81
C PHE A 42 -10.69 -13.46 15.79
N ALA A 43 -9.39 -13.72 15.65
CA ALA A 43 -8.87 -14.77 14.78
C ALA A 43 -9.17 -16.18 15.30
N THR A 44 -9.35 -16.37 16.61
CA THR A 44 -9.42 -17.70 17.25
C THR A 44 -10.81 -18.14 17.71
N VAL A 45 -11.82 -17.26 17.70
CA VAL A 45 -13.22 -17.67 17.94
C VAL A 45 -13.71 -18.72 16.93
N PRO A 46 -14.73 -19.55 17.27
CA PRO A 46 -15.33 -20.49 16.32
C PRO A 46 -15.74 -19.83 15.00
N TRP A 47 -15.68 -20.58 13.88
CA TRP A 47 -16.00 -20.04 12.55
C TRP A 47 -17.38 -19.39 12.46
N ALA A 48 -18.39 -20.03 13.04
CA ALA A 48 -19.75 -19.49 13.06
C ALA A 48 -19.81 -18.13 13.79
N GLU A 49 -19.06 -17.98 14.89
CA GLU A 49 -18.98 -16.72 15.64
C GLU A 49 -18.22 -15.64 14.85
N MET A 50 -17.09 -16.00 14.22
CA MET A 50 -16.33 -15.09 13.37
C MET A 50 -17.21 -14.53 12.23
N LEU A 51 -17.93 -15.41 11.52
CA LEU A 51 -18.81 -15.01 10.41
C LEU A 51 -19.98 -14.17 10.90
N ALA A 52 -20.61 -14.53 12.03
CA ALA A 52 -21.68 -13.75 12.64
C ALA A 52 -21.22 -12.37 13.14
N SER A 53 -19.92 -12.18 13.35
CA SER A 53 -19.34 -10.90 13.76
C SER A 53 -19.08 -9.94 12.60
N PHE A 54 -19.14 -10.36 11.34
CA PHE A 54 -18.89 -9.47 10.19
C PHE A 54 -19.91 -8.34 10.06
N THR A 55 -21.09 -8.52 10.66
CA THR A 55 -22.16 -7.51 10.69
C THR A 55 -22.27 -6.80 12.04
N ARG A 56 -21.35 -7.07 13.00
CA ARG A 56 -21.38 -6.47 14.34
C ARG A 56 -20.58 -5.16 14.37
N PRO A 57 -21.14 -4.07 14.92
CA PRO A 57 -20.37 -2.85 15.16
C PRO A 57 -19.12 -3.12 16.00
N GLY A 58 -18.00 -2.48 15.66
CA GLY A 58 -16.72 -2.62 16.37
C GLY A 58 -15.79 -3.73 15.86
N TRP A 59 -16.26 -4.60 14.95
CA TRP A 59 -15.43 -5.63 14.32
C TRP A 59 -14.91 -5.14 12.97
N ASN A 60 -13.67 -4.63 12.95
CA ASN A 60 -13.08 -4.03 11.76
C ASN A 60 -12.34 -5.05 10.90
N GLY A 61 -12.72 -5.19 9.62
CA GLY A 61 -11.91 -5.86 8.61
C GLY A 61 -11.95 -7.40 8.67
N PRO A 62 -13.01 -8.05 8.15
CA PRO A 62 -13.18 -9.50 8.25
C PRO A 62 -12.02 -10.31 7.66
N LEU A 63 -11.44 -9.83 6.56
CA LEU A 63 -10.39 -10.56 5.85
C LEU A 63 -9.10 -10.66 6.66
N TYR A 64 -8.74 -9.61 7.41
CA TYR A 64 -7.50 -9.63 8.19
C TYR A 64 -7.52 -10.74 9.24
N TYR A 65 -8.61 -10.87 10.02
CA TYR A 65 -8.71 -11.91 11.04
C TYR A 65 -8.81 -13.32 10.46
N MET A 66 -9.43 -13.49 9.30
CA MET A 66 -9.43 -14.77 8.59
C MET A 66 -8.02 -15.19 8.16
N LEU A 67 -7.23 -14.25 7.62
CA LEU A 67 -5.85 -14.51 7.22
C LEU A 67 -4.97 -14.78 8.45
N LEU A 68 -5.13 -13.98 9.52
CA LEU A 68 -4.41 -14.14 10.78
C LEU A 68 -4.73 -15.50 11.43
N ARG A 69 -5.98 -15.97 11.38
CA ARG A 69 -6.37 -17.30 11.85
C ARG A 69 -5.58 -18.39 11.14
N GLY A 70 -5.52 -18.34 9.82
CA GLY A 70 -4.74 -19.29 9.02
C GLY A 70 -3.27 -19.24 9.39
N TRP A 71 -2.72 -18.03 9.55
CA TRP A 71 -1.33 -17.83 9.96
C TRP A 71 -1.01 -18.39 11.35
N VAL A 72 -1.86 -18.10 12.34
CA VAL A 72 -1.74 -18.60 13.72
C VAL A 72 -1.85 -20.11 13.77
N ALA A 73 -2.74 -20.72 12.97
CA ALA A 73 -2.85 -22.18 12.89
C ALA A 73 -1.56 -22.83 12.37
N LEU A 74 -0.79 -22.13 11.53
CA LEU A 74 0.47 -22.62 10.95
C LEU A 74 1.69 -22.33 11.83
N THR A 75 1.70 -21.21 12.55
CA THR A 75 2.91 -20.66 13.20
C THR A 75 2.81 -20.55 14.72
N GLY A 76 1.62 -20.72 15.29
CA GLY A 76 1.34 -20.54 16.70
C GLY A 76 0.99 -19.11 17.10
N THR A 77 0.91 -18.87 18.41
CA THR A 77 0.44 -17.60 19.00
C THR A 77 1.54 -16.84 19.74
N SER A 78 2.82 -17.13 19.45
CA SER A 78 3.89 -16.30 20.01
C SER A 78 3.82 -14.89 19.42
N GLU A 79 4.22 -13.90 20.20
CA GLU A 79 4.23 -12.48 19.79
C GLU A 79 5.03 -12.30 18.50
N TYR A 80 6.20 -12.94 18.45
CA TYR A 80 7.05 -12.98 17.26
C TYR A 80 6.31 -13.54 16.05
N ALA A 81 5.69 -14.73 16.17
CA ALA A 81 5.03 -15.39 15.05
C ALA A 81 3.86 -14.56 14.51
N MET A 82 3.03 -14.00 15.39
CA MET A 82 1.89 -13.20 14.97
C MET A 82 2.30 -11.87 14.33
N ARG A 83 3.27 -11.15 14.91
CA ARG A 83 3.77 -9.88 14.34
C ARG A 83 4.57 -10.10 13.05
N PHE A 84 5.16 -11.29 12.86
CA PHE A 84 5.82 -11.65 11.60
C PHE A 84 4.87 -11.55 10.41
N PHE A 85 3.58 -11.85 10.59
CA PHE A 85 2.56 -11.70 9.55
C PHE A 85 2.51 -10.25 9.02
N SER A 86 2.43 -9.28 9.92
CA SER A 86 2.42 -7.86 9.58
C SER A 86 3.77 -7.39 9.04
N LEU A 87 4.87 -7.85 9.62
CA LEU A 87 6.22 -7.57 9.14
C LEU A 87 6.38 -7.97 7.67
N ALA A 88 5.90 -9.16 7.28
CA ALA A 88 6.04 -9.67 5.93
C ALA A 88 5.44 -8.72 4.89
N PHE A 89 4.25 -8.18 5.14
CA PHE A 89 3.64 -7.18 4.24
C PHE A 89 4.37 -5.84 4.29
N GLY A 90 4.85 -5.42 5.45
CA GLY A 90 5.66 -4.20 5.58
C GLY A 90 6.95 -4.28 4.76
N VAL A 91 7.62 -5.44 4.77
CA VAL A 91 8.82 -5.71 3.96
C VAL A 91 8.48 -5.78 2.48
N LEU A 92 7.35 -6.42 2.11
CA LEU A 92 6.87 -6.50 0.72
C LEU A 92 6.58 -5.12 0.11
N CYS A 93 6.20 -4.13 0.92
CA CYS A 93 6.02 -2.75 0.43
C CYS A 93 7.31 -2.16 -0.20
N VAL A 94 8.51 -2.59 0.19
CA VAL A 94 9.79 -2.07 -0.34
C VAL A 94 9.98 -2.38 -1.83
N PRO A 95 9.93 -3.65 -2.29
CA PRO A 95 10.00 -3.94 -3.72
C PRO A 95 8.77 -3.43 -4.49
N LEU A 96 7.59 -3.40 -3.88
CA LEU A 96 6.38 -2.88 -4.53
C LEU A 96 6.47 -1.37 -4.82
N ILE A 97 6.90 -0.55 -3.85
CA ILE A 97 7.05 0.89 -4.06
C ILE A 97 8.15 1.19 -5.08
N TYR A 98 9.25 0.41 -5.08
CA TYR A 98 10.29 0.51 -6.10
C TYR A 98 9.71 0.27 -7.50
N ALA A 99 8.96 -0.83 -7.65
CA ALA A 99 8.38 -1.22 -8.93
C ALA A 99 7.40 -0.16 -9.44
N LEU A 100 6.56 0.37 -8.55
CA LEU A 100 5.61 1.43 -8.86
C LEU A 100 6.32 2.75 -9.21
N GLY A 101 7.20 3.24 -8.35
CA GLY A 101 7.93 4.50 -8.57
C GLY A 101 8.80 4.47 -9.83
N ARG A 102 9.41 3.32 -10.13
CA ARG A 102 10.15 3.11 -11.39
C ARG A 102 9.25 3.23 -12.62
N ARG A 103 8.02 2.72 -12.54
CA ARG A 103 7.07 2.71 -13.66
C ARG A 103 6.39 4.06 -13.84
N LEU A 104 6.01 4.72 -12.74
CA LEU A 104 5.38 6.04 -12.80
C LEU A 104 6.35 7.13 -13.25
N PHE A 105 7.62 7.00 -12.86
CA PHE A 105 8.63 8.01 -13.14
C PHE A 105 9.86 7.36 -13.76
N ASN A 106 10.86 7.01 -12.94
CA ASN A 106 12.13 6.46 -13.39
C ASN A 106 12.80 5.64 -12.26
N ARG A 107 13.91 4.97 -12.59
CA ARG A 107 14.64 4.11 -11.63
C ARG A 107 15.11 4.85 -10.39
N GLN A 108 15.46 6.13 -10.50
CA GLN A 108 15.94 6.94 -9.40
C GLN A 108 14.80 7.25 -8.42
N ALA A 109 13.64 7.68 -8.92
CA ALA A 109 12.44 7.87 -8.11
C ALA A 109 12.01 6.58 -7.41
N GLY A 110 12.02 5.44 -8.13
CA GLY A 110 11.76 4.13 -7.52
C GLY A 110 12.76 3.78 -6.42
N PHE A 111 14.05 4.06 -6.63
CA PHE A 111 15.08 3.82 -5.61
C PHE A 111 14.91 4.71 -4.38
N LEU A 112 14.69 6.02 -4.57
CA LEU A 112 14.52 6.98 -3.47
C LEU A 112 13.29 6.66 -2.63
N THR A 113 12.17 6.31 -3.27
CA THR A 113 10.95 5.91 -2.55
C THR A 113 11.13 4.59 -1.79
N ALA A 114 11.84 3.62 -2.37
CA ALA A 114 12.18 2.38 -1.66
C ALA A 114 13.12 2.62 -0.47
N LEU A 115 14.09 3.53 -0.60
CA LEU A 115 14.98 3.92 0.50
C LEU A 115 14.17 4.57 1.63
N LEU A 116 13.31 5.56 1.32
CA LEU A 116 12.44 6.20 2.30
C LEU A 116 11.53 5.20 3.02
N LEU A 117 10.98 4.23 2.28
CA LEU A 117 10.10 3.22 2.85
C LEU A 117 10.86 2.18 3.69
N THR A 118 12.11 1.87 3.33
CA THR A 118 13.01 1.00 4.11
C THR A 118 13.27 1.60 5.49
N THR A 119 13.51 2.92 5.55
CA THR A 119 13.79 3.66 6.79
C THR A 119 12.54 4.27 7.44
N SER A 120 11.34 3.90 6.99
CA SER A 120 10.10 4.49 7.48
C SER A 120 9.81 4.05 8.92
N PRO A 121 9.72 4.97 9.90
CA PRO A 121 9.35 4.61 11.27
C PRO A 121 7.91 4.07 11.34
N TYR A 122 7.01 4.50 10.45
CA TYR A 122 5.64 3.98 10.38
C TYR A 122 5.58 2.51 10.02
N LEU A 123 6.26 2.10 8.95
CA LEU A 123 6.25 0.69 8.57
C LEU A 123 7.09 -0.19 9.49
N THR A 124 8.03 0.39 10.21
CA THR A 124 8.69 -0.32 11.31
C THR A 124 7.72 -0.56 12.45
N TRP A 125 7.10 0.50 12.98
CA TRP A 125 6.14 0.38 14.08
C TRP A 125 4.95 -0.50 13.74
N TYR A 126 4.23 -0.19 12.65
CA TYR A 126 3.06 -0.97 12.24
C TYR A 126 3.41 -2.37 11.72
N GLY A 127 4.67 -2.59 11.32
CA GLY A 127 5.17 -3.93 11.01
C GLY A 127 5.36 -4.80 12.24
N GLN A 128 5.37 -4.21 13.43
CA GLN A 128 5.54 -4.88 14.72
C GLN A 128 4.22 -4.95 15.51
N GLU A 129 3.08 -4.73 14.87
CA GLU A 129 1.77 -4.92 15.48
C GLU A 129 1.03 -6.07 14.81
N VAL A 130 0.28 -6.88 15.56
CA VAL A 130 -0.70 -7.85 15.04
C VAL A 130 -1.94 -7.12 14.51
N LYS A 131 -1.72 -6.24 13.52
CA LYS A 131 -2.73 -5.40 12.87
C LYS A 131 -2.54 -5.34 11.36
N MET A 132 -3.60 -4.90 10.69
CA MET A 132 -3.73 -4.81 9.23
C MET A 132 -2.91 -3.68 8.57
N TYR A 133 -2.25 -2.84 9.34
CA TYR A 133 -1.73 -1.55 8.89
C TYR A 133 -0.61 -1.64 7.84
N THR A 134 0.10 -2.76 7.72
CA THR A 134 1.09 -3.00 6.65
C THR A 134 0.54 -3.78 5.46
N LEU A 135 -0.49 -4.62 5.67
CA LEU A 135 -1.20 -5.31 4.59
C LEU A 135 -1.93 -4.30 3.69
N LEU A 136 -2.53 -3.27 4.30
CA LEU A 136 -3.25 -2.23 3.59
C LEU A 136 -2.40 -1.49 2.54
N PRO A 137 -1.22 -0.91 2.86
CA PRO A 137 -0.36 -0.28 1.86
C PRO A 137 0.20 -1.27 0.84
N ALA A 138 0.46 -2.53 1.20
CA ALA A 138 0.90 -3.54 0.23
C ALA A 138 -0.18 -3.79 -0.86
N LEU A 139 -1.44 -3.93 -0.45
CA LEU A 139 -2.58 -4.06 -1.36
C LEU A 139 -2.82 -2.77 -2.17
N ALA A 140 -2.70 -1.59 -1.54
CA ALA A 140 -2.83 -0.32 -2.23
C ALA A 140 -1.75 -0.15 -3.34
N LEU A 141 -0.49 -0.48 -3.04
CA LEU A 141 0.60 -0.44 -4.01
C LEU A 141 0.35 -1.41 -5.18
N LEU A 142 -0.13 -2.62 -4.88
CA LEU A 142 -0.49 -3.60 -5.91
C LEU A 142 -1.67 -3.11 -6.77
N ALA A 143 -2.69 -2.51 -6.16
CA ALA A 143 -3.84 -1.95 -6.86
C ALA A 143 -3.42 -0.83 -7.82
N ILE A 144 -2.63 0.14 -7.34
CA ILE A 144 -2.16 1.27 -8.17
C ILE A 144 -1.22 0.76 -9.28
N TYR A 145 -0.35 -0.21 -8.97
CA TYR A 145 0.52 -0.83 -9.97
C TYR A 145 -0.28 -1.55 -11.06
N GLY A 146 -1.31 -2.31 -10.65
CA GLY A 146 -2.25 -2.99 -11.54
C GLY A 146 -2.99 -2.00 -12.43
N LEU A 147 -3.56 -0.93 -11.87
CA LEU A 147 -4.22 0.12 -12.64
C LEU A 147 -3.28 0.75 -13.66
N ARG A 148 -2.05 1.10 -13.25
CA ARG A 148 -1.08 1.71 -14.15
C ARG A 148 -0.74 0.78 -15.32
N ARG A 149 -0.56 -0.50 -15.04
CA ARG A 149 -0.33 -1.53 -16.05
C ARG A 149 -1.52 -1.73 -16.98
N ALA A 150 -2.72 -1.72 -16.43
CA ALA A 150 -3.96 -1.86 -17.18
C ALA A 150 -4.17 -0.71 -18.18
N VAL A 151 -3.78 0.51 -17.79
CA VAL A 151 -3.79 1.69 -18.66
C VAL A 151 -2.73 1.58 -19.77
N GLU A 152 -1.51 1.18 -19.43
CA GLU A 152 -0.40 1.05 -20.39
C GLU A 152 -0.63 -0.07 -21.41
N GLU A 153 -0.93 -1.27 -20.94
CA GLU A 153 -0.93 -2.50 -21.76
C GLU A 153 -2.33 -2.85 -22.25
N GLY A 154 -3.35 -2.57 -21.45
CA GLY A 154 -4.74 -2.89 -21.77
C GLY A 154 -5.16 -4.32 -21.50
N ASP A 155 -4.27 -5.13 -20.94
CA ASP A 155 -4.60 -6.52 -20.66
C ASP A 155 -5.59 -6.65 -19.50
N TRP A 156 -6.56 -7.56 -19.66
CA TRP A 156 -7.64 -7.75 -18.70
C TRP A 156 -7.14 -8.18 -17.31
N TYR A 157 -6.06 -8.96 -17.24
CA TYR A 157 -5.55 -9.46 -15.97
C TYR A 157 -4.98 -8.35 -15.07
N TRP A 158 -4.55 -7.21 -15.64
CA TRP A 158 -4.15 -6.05 -14.85
C TRP A 158 -5.35 -5.30 -14.28
N TRP A 159 -6.45 -5.19 -15.03
CA TRP A 159 -7.71 -4.69 -14.50
C TRP A 159 -8.21 -5.58 -13.36
N THR A 160 -8.16 -6.91 -13.55
CA THR A 160 -8.51 -7.87 -12.50
C THR A 160 -7.59 -7.74 -11.29
N ALA A 161 -6.27 -7.65 -11.46
CA ALA A 161 -5.34 -7.49 -10.36
C ALA A 161 -5.65 -6.22 -9.54
N GLN A 162 -5.96 -5.12 -10.21
CA GLN A 162 -6.31 -3.86 -9.56
C GLN A 162 -7.63 -3.98 -8.76
N VAL A 163 -8.67 -4.55 -9.39
CA VAL A 163 -9.98 -4.74 -8.74
C VAL A 163 -9.84 -5.66 -7.53
N VAL A 164 -9.17 -6.81 -7.69
CA VAL A 164 -8.96 -7.78 -6.60
C VAL A 164 -8.18 -7.13 -5.46
N ALA A 165 -7.05 -6.48 -5.73
CA ALA A 165 -6.25 -5.86 -4.68
C ALA A 165 -7.04 -4.77 -3.91
N THR A 166 -7.81 -3.95 -4.63
CA THR A 166 -8.66 -2.90 -4.03
C THR A 166 -9.79 -3.49 -3.20
N SER A 167 -10.50 -4.50 -3.72
CA SER A 167 -11.54 -5.22 -2.99
C SER A 167 -11.00 -5.86 -1.72
N LEU A 168 -9.86 -6.56 -1.79
CA LEU A 168 -9.21 -7.13 -0.61
C LEU A 168 -8.84 -6.04 0.39
N ALA A 169 -8.34 -4.89 -0.06
CA ALA A 169 -8.03 -3.76 0.83
C ALA A 169 -9.29 -3.24 1.56
N CYS A 170 -10.42 -3.13 0.87
CA CYS A 170 -11.71 -2.77 1.48
C CYS A 170 -12.18 -3.78 2.54
N TYR A 171 -11.93 -5.07 2.34
CA TYR A 171 -12.22 -6.11 3.34
C TYR A 171 -11.20 -6.16 4.49
N VAL A 172 -10.03 -5.54 4.32
CA VAL A 172 -9.01 -5.39 5.36
C VAL A 172 -9.29 -4.16 6.23
N HIS A 173 -9.67 -3.04 5.62
CA HIS A 173 -9.92 -1.79 6.35
C HIS A 173 -10.92 -0.89 5.63
N ILE A 174 -11.88 -0.32 6.36
CA ILE A 174 -12.94 0.53 5.78
C ILE A 174 -12.40 1.76 5.04
N LEU A 175 -11.35 2.40 5.58
CA LEU A 175 -10.71 3.55 4.92
C LEU A 175 -10.05 3.22 3.57
N ALA A 176 -9.86 1.94 3.24
CA ALA A 176 -9.39 1.55 1.91
C ALA A 176 -10.38 1.91 0.80
N ALA A 177 -11.65 2.18 1.12
CA ALA A 177 -12.62 2.70 0.16
C ALA A 177 -12.15 4.01 -0.50
N LEU A 178 -11.28 4.79 0.15
CA LEU A 178 -10.64 5.99 -0.42
C LEU A 178 -9.73 5.67 -1.62
N LEU A 179 -9.31 4.41 -1.81
CA LEU A 179 -8.57 3.99 -3.00
C LEU A 179 -9.41 4.11 -4.28
N ILE A 180 -10.74 3.97 -4.20
CA ILE A 180 -11.62 4.05 -5.38
C ILE A 180 -11.58 5.47 -5.99
N PRO A 181 -11.91 6.55 -5.26
CA PRO A 181 -11.82 7.90 -5.83
C PRO A 181 -10.37 8.27 -6.19
N MET A 182 -9.37 7.78 -5.44
CA MET A 182 -7.96 7.95 -5.80
C MET A 182 -7.64 7.34 -7.18
N GLN A 183 -8.09 6.11 -7.46
CA GLN A 183 -7.88 5.45 -8.74
C GLN A 183 -8.60 6.15 -9.89
N VAL A 184 -9.82 6.65 -9.64
CA VAL A 184 -10.55 7.48 -10.60
C VAL A 184 -9.75 8.75 -10.92
N LEU A 185 -9.23 9.44 -9.89
CA LEU A 185 -8.37 10.60 -10.09
C LEU A 185 -7.13 10.24 -10.91
N LEU A 186 -6.42 9.16 -10.54
CA LEU A 186 -5.24 8.70 -11.27
C LEU A 186 -5.54 8.38 -12.74
N TYR A 187 -6.66 7.71 -13.02
CA TYR A 187 -7.10 7.44 -14.39
C TYR A 187 -7.24 8.73 -15.20
N PHE A 188 -7.85 9.77 -14.64
CA PHE A 188 -7.98 11.08 -15.29
C PHE A 188 -6.64 11.83 -15.40
N THR A 189 -5.74 11.72 -14.42
CA THR A 189 -4.38 12.29 -14.55
C THR A 189 -3.58 11.62 -15.68
N TRP A 190 -3.91 10.38 -16.04
CA TRP A 190 -3.30 9.64 -17.14
C TRP A 190 -4.18 9.64 -18.41
N TRP A 191 -5.09 10.61 -18.55
CA TRP A 191 -6.08 10.66 -19.62
C TRP A 191 -5.54 10.42 -21.04
N PRO A 192 -4.41 11.02 -21.47
CA PRO A 192 -3.90 10.81 -22.82
C PRO A 192 -3.62 9.33 -23.14
N GLN A 193 -3.12 8.57 -22.16
CA GLN A 193 -2.85 7.14 -22.28
C GLN A 193 -4.11 6.31 -21.98
N ALA A 194 -4.95 6.79 -21.07
CA ALA A 194 -6.07 6.05 -20.51
C ALA A 194 -7.35 6.12 -21.36
N ARG A 195 -7.55 7.16 -22.18
CA ARG A 195 -8.81 7.42 -22.93
C ARG A 195 -9.29 6.24 -23.78
N ASN A 196 -8.37 5.46 -24.35
CA ASN A 196 -8.70 4.29 -25.17
C ASN A 196 -9.05 3.04 -24.33
N ARG A 197 -8.94 3.13 -23.01
CA ARG A 197 -9.17 2.05 -22.05
C ARG A 197 -10.43 2.28 -21.19
N TRP A 198 -11.31 3.18 -21.59
CA TRP A 198 -12.50 3.58 -20.82
C TRP A 198 -13.42 2.40 -20.47
N ARG A 199 -13.53 1.38 -21.33
CA ARG A 199 -14.34 0.18 -21.04
C ARG A 199 -13.79 -0.59 -19.85
N GLY A 200 -12.47 -0.80 -19.79
CA GLY A 200 -11.81 -1.45 -18.67
C GLY A 200 -11.97 -0.63 -17.38
N ALA A 201 -11.82 0.68 -17.48
CA ALA A 201 -12.03 1.60 -16.36
C ALA A 201 -13.46 1.55 -15.84
N LEU A 202 -14.46 1.65 -16.73
CA LEU A 202 -15.88 1.59 -16.36
C LEU A 202 -16.25 0.24 -15.74
N LEU A 203 -15.81 -0.87 -16.33
CA LEU A 203 -16.03 -2.20 -15.76
C LEU A 203 -15.36 -2.35 -14.39
N SER A 204 -14.13 -1.84 -14.23
CA SER A 204 -13.45 -1.87 -12.94
C SER A 204 -14.17 -1.04 -11.88
N LEU A 205 -14.65 0.16 -12.25
CA LEU A 205 -15.43 1.02 -11.36
C LEU A 205 -16.75 0.36 -10.98
N ALA A 206 -17.43 -0.28 -11.92
CA ALA A 206 -18.64 -1.04 -11.65
C ALA A 206 -18.37 -2.21 -10.69
N CYS A 207 -17.29 -2.97 -10.89
CA CYS A 207 -16.90 -4.05 -9.98
C CYS A 207 -16.54 -3.56 -8.57
N LEU A 208 -16.01 -2.34 -8.46
CA LEU A 208 -15.61 -1.74 -7.19
C LEU A 208 -16.72 -0.97 -6.48
N THR A 209 -17.87 -0.73 -7.12
CA THR A 209 -18.97 0.05 -6.54
C THR A 209 -20.28 -0.74 -6.46
N LEU A 210 -20.71 -1.40 -7.55
CA LEU A 210 -22.02 -2.07 -7.60
C LEU A 210 -22.21 -3.15 -6.52
N PRO A 211 -21.24 -4.07 -6.26
CA PRO A 211 -21.40 -5.08 -5.22
C PRO A 211 -21.49 -4.49 -3.81
N TYR A 212 -21.01 -3.26 -3.61
CA TYR A 212 -20.95 -2.58 -2.32
C TYR A 212 -22.08 -1.57 -2.13
N LEU A 213 -22.93 -1.32 -3.13
CA LEU A 213 -24.08 -0.44 -2.98
C LEU A 213 -25.02 -0.86 -1.83
N PRO A 214 -25.36 -2.15 -1.63
CA PRO A 214 -26.19 -2.54 -0.48
C PRO A 214 -25.51 -2.28 0.87
N LEU A 215 -24.17 -2.32 0.91
CA LEU A 215 -23.42 -2.01 2.12
C LEU A 215 -23.47 -0.51 2.43
N PHE A 216 -23.48 0.34 1.40
CA PHE A 216 -23.59 1.78 1.57
C PHE A 216 -24.88 2.17 2.30
N ASP A 217 -26.01 1.54 1.98
CA ASP A 217 -27.28 1.79 2.66
C ASP A 217 -27.22 1.47 4.16
N TRP A 218 -26.50 0.42 4.54
CA TRP A 218 -26.27 0.07 5.95
C TRP A 218 -25.26 1.02 6.63
N GLN A 219 -24.25 1.50 5.91
CA GLN A 219 -23.19 2.36 6.46
C GLN A 219 -23.57 3.84 6.50
N ALA A 220 -24.41 4.33 5.60
CA ALA A 220 -24.74 5.75 5.49
C ALA A 220 -25.32 6.34 6.81
N PRO A 221 -26.21 5.66 7.55
CA PRO A 221 -26.67 6.14 8.85
C PRO A 221 -25.54 6.21 9.89
N LEU A 222 -24.55 5.33 9.80
CA LEU A 222 -23.42 5.27 10.75
C LEU A 222 -22.46 6.45 10.57
N LEU A 223 -22.38 7.03 9.37
CA LEU A 223 -21.55 8.20 9.06
C LEU A 223 -22.09 9.49 9.69
N LEU A 224 -23.40 9.55 9.90
CA LEU A 224 -24.10 10.72 10.45
C LEU A 224 -24.30 10.63 11.96
N GLN A 225 -23.95 9.50 12.57
CA GLN A 225 -23.98 9.35 14.02
C GLN A 225 -22.74 9.96 14.64
N GLU A 226 -22.94 10.88 15.60
CA GLU A 226 -21.87 11.31 16.48
C GLU A 226 -21.34 10.11 17.28
N ARG A 227 -20.03 9.92 17.24
CA ARG A 227 -19.35 8.88 18.00
C ARG A 227 -18.28 9.50 18.87
N ALA A 228 -18.40 9.28 20.17
CA ALA A 228 -17.31 9.52 21.09
C ALA A 228 -16.23 8.45 20.88
N THR A 229 -15.08 8.85 20.35
CA THR A 229 -13.94 7.95 20.15
C THR A 229 -13.11 7.78 21.43
N GLY A 230 -13.33 8.63 22.44
CA GLY A 230 -12.49 8.71 23.64
C GLY A 230 -11.16 9.42 23.41
N PHE A 231 -10.95 9.97 22.22
CA PHE A 231 -9.74 10.72 21.85
C PHE A 231 -10.07 12.18 21.51
N PRO A 232 -9.13 13.11 21.73
CA PRO A 232 -9.32 14.50 21.31
C PRO A 232 -9.46 14.61 19.80
N SER A 233 -10.21 15.60 19.34
CA SER A 233 -10.26 15.97 17.93
C SER A 233 -8.94 16.64 17.54
N TYR A 234 -8.36 16.22 16.43
CA TYR A 234 -7.20 16.87 15.83
C TYR A 234 -7.63 17.62 14.56
N THR A 235 -7.09 18.81 14.37
CA THR A 235 -7.16 19.56 13.12
C THR A 235 -6.26 18.93 12.06
N LEU A 236 -6.51 19.24 10.79
CA LEU A 236 -5.65 18.78 9.69
C LEU A 236 -4.19 19.24 9.88
N GLY A 237 -3.97 20.45 10.40
CA GLY A 237 -2.64 20.97 10.69
C GLY A 237 -1.89 20.13 11.72
N GLU A 238 -2.55 19.81 12.84
CA GLU A 238 -1.96 18.98 13.90
C GLU A 238 -1.70 17.54 13.43
N MET A 239 -2.59 16.99 12.58
CA MET A 239 -2.36 15.68 11.96
C MET A 239 -1.11 15.70 11.08
N VAL A 240 -0.96 16.71 10.22
CA VAL A 240 0.22 16.86 9.34
C VAL A 240 1.49 17.03 10.16
N GLU A 241 1.46 17.86 11.20
CA GLU A 241 2.59 18.08 12.09
C GLU A 241 3.00 16.79 12.82
N THR A 242 2.03 16.07 13.40
CA THR A 242 2.26 14.78 14.05
C THR A 242 2.86 13.78 13.07
N LEU A 243 2.35 13.76 11.83
CA LEU A 243 2.81 12.82 10.82
C LEU A 243 4.27 13.06 10.44
N LEU A 244 4.64 14.33 10.25
CA LEU A 244 5.98 14.75 9.88
C LEU A 244 6.97 14.60 11.04
N ASN A 245 6.55 14.92 12.26
CA ASN A 245 7.35 14.72 13.46
C ASN A 245 7.67 13.24 13.70
N SER A 246 6.66 12.37 13.64
CA SER A 246 6.88 10.94 13.87
C SER A 246 7.71 10.29 12.76
N TRP A 247 7.66 10.82 11.53
CA TRP A 247 8.59 10.41 10.46
C TRP A 247 10.05 10.76 10.80
N SER A 248 10.26 11.87 11.52
CA SER A 248 11.58 12.43 11.81
C SER A 248 12.24 11.81 13.04
N LEU A 249 11.45 11.69 14.12
CA LEU A 249 11.94 11.34 15.46
C LEU A 249 11.53 9.94 15.90
N GLY A 250 10.74 9.24 15.07
CA GLY A 250 10.07 7.99 15.44
C GLY A 250 8.74 8.25 16.15
N MET A 251 7.93 7.19 16.30
CA MET A 251 6.57 7.29 16.84
C MET A 251 6.48 7.78 18.29
N THR A 252 7.57 7.69 19.05
CA THR A 252 7.62 8.07 20.47
C THR A 252 8.32 9.42 20.71
N GLY A 253 8.86 10.05 19.65
CA GLY A 253 9.65 11.28 19.75
C GLY A 253 8.84 12.53 19.41
N TRP A 254 8.98 13.58 20.21
CA TRP A 254 8.40 14.90 19.96
C TRP A 254 9.51 15.95 19.81
N GLY A 255 9.39 16.85 18.82
CA GLY A 255 10.42 17.84 18.50
C GLY A 255 10.12 18.57 17.20
N TRP A 256 11.16 19.09 16.52
CA TRP A 256 11.01 19.79 15.24
C TRP A 256 10.89 18.80 14.07
N PRO A 257 9.99 19.02 13.09
CA PRO A 257 9.73 18.08 12.01
C PRO A 257 10.78 18.16 10.91
N TRP A 258 12.06 17.90 11.21
CA TRP A 258 13.15 17.93 10.22
C TRP A 258 12.90 17.01 9.01
N GLY A 259 12.12 15.95 9.17
CA GLY A 259 11.61 15.09 8.09
C GLY A 259 10.69 15.82 7.13
N ALA A 260 9.94 16.84 7.57
CA ALA A 260 9.26 17.77 6.66
C ALA A 260 10.25 18.56 5.81
N VAL A 261 11.37 19.00 6.39
CA VAL A 261 12.44 19.66 5.66
C VAL A 261 13.05 18.70 4.64
N LEU A 262 13.34 17.45 5.02
CA LEU A 262 13.88 16.44 4.10
C LEU A 262 12.90 16.10 2.96
N VAL A 263 11.64 15.75 3.28
CA VAL A 263 10.62 15.39 2.30
C VAL A 263 10.27 16.60 1.43
N GLY A 264 10.14 17.79 2.01
CA GLY A 264 9.94 19.05 1.29
C GLY A 264 11.10 19.39 0.36
N SER A 265 12.35 19.18 0.80
CA SER A 265 13.54 19.38 -0.03
C SER A 265 13.59 18.40 -1.20
N LEU A 266 13.27 17.12 -0.96
CA LEU A 266 13.18 16.11 -2.01
C LEU A 266 12.06 16.40 -3.01
N ALA A 267 10.90 16.86 -2.54
CA ALA A 267 9.78 17.26 -3.39
C ALA A 267 10.12 18.49 -4.23
N ALA A 268 10.69 19.53 -3.63
CA ALA A 268 11.13 20.74 -4.32
C ALA A 268 12.20 20.42 -5.37
N TRP A 269 13.17 19.57 -5.02
CA TRP A 269 14.18 19.09 -5.96
C TRP A 269 13.57 18.28 -7.12
N GLY A 270 12.58 17.44 -6.84
CA GLY A 270 11.83 16.71 -7.87
C GLY A 270 11.09 17.62 -8.83
N LEU A 271 10.43 18.67 -8.33
CA LEU A 271 9.74 19.68 -9.15
C LEU A 271 10.70 20.54 -9.97
N ALA A 272 11.89 20.83 -9.43
CA ALA A 272 12.92 21.59 -10.11
C ALA A 272 13.72 20.75 -11.14
N SER A 273 13.61 19.41 -11.07
CA SER A 273 14.30 18.51 -11.98
C SER A 273 13.57 18.43 -13.32
N PRO A 274 14.28 18.42 -14.46
CA PRO A 274 13.64 18.27 -15.76
C PRO A 274 12.86 16.95 -15.85
N PRO A 275 11.67 16.95 -16.48
CA PRO A 275 10.84 15.75 -16.56
C PRO A 275 11.63 14.63 -17.25
N PRO A 276 11.52 13.38 -16.77
CA PRO A 276 12.17 12.25 -17.41
C PRO A 276 11.68 12.13 -18.86
N SER A 277 12.61 11.92 -19.79
CA SER A 277 12.26 11.64 -21.18
C SER A 277 11.38 10.39 -21.23
N LEU A 278 10.14 10.55 -21.72
CA LEU A 278 9.24 9.43 -21.93
C LEU A 278 9.91 8.45 -22.90
N PRO A 279 9.89 7.13 -22.62
CA PRO A 279 10.35 6.16 -23.59
C PRO A 279 9.52 6.33 -24.86
N GLY A 280 10.21 6.54 -26.00
CA GLY A 280 9.56 6.61 -27.30
C GLY A 280 8.72 5.36 -27.56
N PRO A 281 7.70 5.45 -28.43
CA PRO A 281 6.87 4.30 -28.78
C PRO A 281 7.76 3.13 -29.19
N PRO A 282 7.40 1.88 -28.83
CA PRO A 282 8.15 0.71 -29.27
C PRO A 282 8.26 0.77 -30.81
N ALA A 283 9.49 0.68 -31.32
CA ALA A 283 9.76 0.69 -32.75
C ALA A 283 8.85 -0.33 -33.42
N ARG A 284 8.06 0.11 -34.42
CA ARG A 284 7.25 -0.80 -35.22
C ARG A 284 8.20 -1.83 -35.81
N THR A 285 7.81 -3.10 -35.77
CA THR A 285 8.59 -4.27 -36.23
C THR A 285 9.13 -4.15 -37.66
N GLY A 286 8.65 -3.19 -38.46
CA GLY A 286 9.20 -2.82 -39.77
C GLY A 286 10.50 -1.99 -39.75
N GLU A 287 10.68 -1.04 -38.83
CA GLU A 287 11.85 -0.13 -38.82
C GLU A 287 13.16 -0.85 -38.47
N ARG A 288 13.07 -1.99 -37.76
CA ARG A 288 14.24 -2.80 -37.43
C ARG A 288 14.80 -3.56 -38.64
N ARG A 289 13.98 -3.79 -39.68
CA ARG A 289 14.44 -4.42 -40.94
C ARG A 289 15.16 -3.44 -41.86
N GLU A 290 14.71 -2.19 -41.93
CA GLU A 290 15.38 -1.17 -42.76
C GLU A 290 16.75 -0.75 -42.20
N ARG A 291 16.91 -0.68 -40.87
CA ARG A 291 18.22 -0.38 -40.26
C ARG A 291 19.25 -1.50 -40.37
N LEU A 292 18.83 -2.74 -40.61
CA LEU A 292 19.72 -3.89 -40.82
C LEU A 292 20.04 -4.13 -42.31
N ALA A 293 19.36 -3.42 -43.23
CA ALA A 293 19.64 -3.49 -44.67
C ALA A 293 20.64 -2.41 -45.14
N LEU A 294 21.11 -1.55 -44.23
CA LEU A 294 22.04 -0.44 -44.51
C LEU A 294 23.38 -0.55 -43.75
N ILE A 295 23.72 -1.75 -43.27
CA ILE A 295 25.04 -2.12 -42.73
C ILE A 295 25.46 -3.41 -43.45
#